data_AF-A0A1M5R8V4-F1
#
_entry.id   AF-A0A1M5R8V4-F1
#
_cell.length_a   1.000
_cell.length_b   1.000
_cell.length_c   1.000
_cell.angle_alpha   90.00
_cell.angle_beta   90.00
_cell.angle_gamma   90.00
#
_symmetry.space_group_name_H-M   'P 1'
#
loop_
_entity.id
_entity.type
_entity.pdbx_description
1 polymer ?
#
loop_
_entity_poly.entity_id
_entity_poly.type
_entity_poly.pdbx_seq_one_letter_code
_entity_poly.pdbx_strand_id
1 'polypeptide(L)'
;MGVIMETNCNNEHERFEFEQIFRKKVVRLRSFYIHALMFGAGLAVFVLKEYYGAPLNFFPLNFLNDVVMVIWSSVFVCSAIDLFVSFKILGNEWEERKLKSILEKRQKKQKWV
;
A
#
# COMPACT_ATOMS: atom_id res chain seq x y z
N MET A 1 -41.42 13.42 -0.50
CA MET A 1 -40.93 12.06 -0.80
C MET A 1 -39.59 12.02 -1.54
N GLY A 2 -39.07 13.13 -2.10
CA GLY A 2 -37.78 13.16 -2.83
C GLY A 2 -36.51 13.12 -1.98
N VAL A 3 -36.57 13.54 -0.71
CA VAL A 3 -35.38 13.68 0.16
C VAL A 3 -34.75 12.32 0.52
N ILE A 4 -35.55 11.26 0.65
CA ILE A 4 -35.04 9.92 1.03
C ILE A 4 -34.25 9.28 -0.13
N MET A 5 -34.63 9.54 -1.38
CA MET A 5 -34.03 8.92 -2.55
C MET A 5 -32.66 9.51 -2.92
N GLU A 6 -32.47 10.84 -2.76
CA GLU A 6 -31.16 11.48 -2.90
C GLU A 6 -30.14 11.00 -1.85
N THR A 7 -30.59 10.82 -0.60
CA THR A 7 -29.70 10.47 0.50
C THR A 7 -29.11 9.06 0.33
N ASN A 8 -29.90 8.12 -0.21
CA ASN A 8 -29.46 6.75 -0.45
C ASN A 8 -28.48 6.65 -1.63
N CYS A 9 -28.78 7.34 -2.74
CA CYS A 9 -27.91 7.39 -3.92
C CYS A 9 -26.51 7.97 -3.61
N ASN A 10 -26.44 9.02 -2.79
CA ASN A 10 -25.16 9.60 -2.39
C ASN A 10 -24.33 8.66 -1.50
N ASN A 11 -24.98 7.89 -0.62
CA ASN A 11 -24.28 6.92 0.25
C ASN A 11 -23.73 5.72 -0.55
N GLU A 12 -24.48 5.23 -1.52
CA GLU A 12 -24.07 4.14 -2.42
C GLU A 12 -22.87 4.56 -3.27
N HIS A 13 -22.88 5.79 -3.82
CA HIS A 13 -21.78 6.34 -4.59
C HIS A 13 -20.51 6.54 -3.74
N GLU A 14 -20.64 7.10 -2.53
CA GLU A 14 -19.51 7.21 -1.59
C GLU A 14 -18.92 5.83 -1.31
N ARG A 15 -19.74 4.81 -1.01
CA ARG A 15 -19.25 3.44 -0.75
C ARG A 15 -18.51 2.84 -1.94
N PHE A 16 -19.01 3.01 -3.15
CA PHE A 16 -18.38 2.47 -4.36
C PHE A 16 -17.01 3.11 -4.63
N GLU A 17 -16.89 4.44 -4.48
CA GLU A 17 -15.61 5.15 -4.60
C GLU A 17 -14.62 4.70 -3.52
N PHE A 18 -15.07 4.57 -2.26
CA PHE A 18 -14.25 4.05 -1.18
C PHE A 18 -13.73 2.64 -1.48
N GLU A 19 -14.60 1.77 -1.97
CA GLU A 19 -14.25 0.38 -2.27
C GLU A 19 -13.26 0.28 -3.44
N GLN A 20 -13.39 1.14 -4.46
CA GLN A 20 -12.44 1.25 -5.56
C GLN A 20 -11.06 1.71 -5.09
N ILE A 21 -11.00 2.73 -4.23
CA ILE A 21 -9.74 3.26 -3.68
C ILE A 21 -9.09 2.25 -2.75
N PHE A 22 -9.87 1.60 -1.88
CA PHE A 22 -9.39 0.53 -1.01
C PHE A 22 -8.90 -0.67 -1.81
N ARG A 23 -9.64 -1.12 -2.84
CA ARG A 23 -9.19 -2.21 -3.73
C ARG A 23 -7.87 -1.85 -4.41
N LYS A 24 -7.71 -0.64 -4.93
CA LYS A 24 -6.46 -0.19 -5.53
C LYS A 24 -5.31 -0.19 -4.52
N LYS A 25 -5.54 0.30 -3.29
CA LYS A 25 -4.56 0.21 -2.19
C LYS A 25 -4.17 -1.22 -1.88
N VAL A 26 -5.16 -2.09 -1.64
CA VAL A 26 -4.94 -3.47 -1.21
C VAL A 26 -4.25 -4.28 -2.31
N VAL A 27 -4.61 -4.08 -3.58
CA VAL A 27 -3.94 -4.75 -4.71
C VAL A 27 -2.47 -4.33 -4.83
N ARG A 28 -2.18 -3.03 -4.77
CA ARG A 28 -0.79 -2.52 -4.84
C ARG A 28 0.03 -2.97 -3.62
N LEU A 29 -0.57 -2.91 -2.44
CA LEU A 29 0.06 -3.36 -1.19
C LEU A 29 0.29 -4.88 -1.18
N ARG A 30 -0.65 -5.67 -1.71
CA ARG A 30 -0.54 -7.14 -1.78
C ARG A 30 0.57 -7.58 -2.74
N SER A 31 0.72 -6.90 -3.88
CA SER A 31 1.82 -7.16 -4.81
C SER A 31 3.19 -6.84 -4.19
N PHE A 32 3.28 -5.72 -3.48
CA PHE A 32 4.48 -5.35 -2.72
C PHE A 32 4.77 -6.31 -1.56
N TYR A 33 3.74 -6.72 -0.82
CA TYR A 33 3.88 -7.62 0.32
C TYR A 33 4.46 -8.98 -0.09
N ILE A 34 4.12 -9.49 -1.27
CA ILE A 34 4.73 -10.72 -1.82
C ILE A 34 6.23 -10.50 -2.09
N HIS A 35 6.62 -9.38 -2.69
CA HIS A 35 8.04 -9.05 -2.90
C HIS A 35 8.79 -8.88 -1.59
N ALA A 36 8.19 -8.20 -0.61
CA ALA A 36 8.76 -8.02 0.72
C ALA A 36 8.89 -9.33 1.51
N LEU A 37 7.91 -10.23 1.39
CA LEU A 37 8.00 -11.57 1.95
C LEU A 37 9.13 -12.39 1.33
N MET A 38 9.29 -12.35 0.00
CA MET A 38 10.40 -13.03 -0.66
C MET A 38 11.75 -12.45 -0.24
N PHE A 39 11.86 -11.12 -0.13
CA PHE A 39 13.06 -10.46 0.37
C PHE A 39 13.35 -10.86 1.83
N GLY A 40 12.34 -10.84 2.70
CA GLY A 40 12.47 -11.25 4.09
C GLY A 40 12.89 -12.71 4.25
N ALA A 41 12.35 -13.61 3.43
CA ALA A 41 12.77 -15.01 3.39
C ALA A 41 14.23 -15.16 2.94
N GLY A 42 14.64 -14.45 1.89
CA GLY A 42 16.02 -14.45 1.41
C GLY A 42 17.01 -13.89 2.44
N LEU A 43 16.66 -12.80 3.12
CA LEU A 43 17.44 -12.21 4.21
C LEU A 43 17.55 -13.16 5.39
N ALA A 44 16.45 -13.81 5.80
CA ALA A 44 16.47 -14.79 6.88
C ALA A 44 17.43 -15.95 6.55
N VAL A 45 17.38 -16.48 5.32
CA VAL A 45 18.30 -17.54 4.90
C VAL A 45 19.75 -17.07 4.84
N PHE A 46 20.00 -15.85 4.38
CA PHE A 46 21.35 -15.26 4.40
C PHE A 46 21.90 -15.13 5.83
N VAL A 47 21.10 -14.61 6.77
CA VAL A 47 21.49 -14.53 8.19
C VAL A 47 21.72 -15.92 8.77
N LEU A 48 20.88 -16.91 8.44
CA LEU A 48 21.12 -18.29 8.88
C LEU A 48 22.44 -18.86 8.35
N LYS A 49 22.76 -18.63 7.07
CA LYS A 49 24.03 -19.06 6.46
C LYS A 49 25.23 -18.42 7.19
N GLU A 50 25.18 -17.10 7.37
CA GLU A 50 26.30 -16.32 7.93
C GLU A 50 26.50 -16.57 9.43
N TYR A 51 25.43 -16.57 10.23
CA TYR A 51 25.51 -16.71 11.69
C TYR A 51 25.60 -18.16 12.18
N TYR A 52 24.95 -19.11 11.51
CA TYR A 52 24.97 -20.52 11.92
C TYR A 52 26.02 -21.34 11.18
N GLY A 53 26.81 -20.73 10.28
CA GLY A 53 27.84 -21.42 9.49
C GLY A 53 27.26 -22.57 8.66
N ALA A 54 25.96 -22.53 8.38
CA ALA A 54 25.27 -23.62 7.71
C ALA A 54 25.83 -23.75 6.29
N PRO A 55 26.33 -24.92 5.87
CA PRO A 55 26.83 -25.14 4.52
C PRO A 55 25.63 -25.29 3.57
N LEU A 56 24.86 -24.23 3.43
CA LEU A 56 23.73 -24.11 2.51
C LEU A 56 24.29 -23.92 1.09
N ASN A 57 25.05 -24.90 0.62
CA ASN A 57 25.55 -25.04 -0.75
C ASN A 57 24.45 -25.50 -1.73
N PHE A 58 23.19 -25.35 -1.36
CA PHE A 58 22.06 -25.66 -2.23
C PHE A 58 21.80 -24.51 -3.20
N PHE A 59 21.54 -24.83 -4.46
CA PHE A 59 21.06 -23.88 -5.46
C PHE A 59 19.62 -23.45 -5.07
N PRO A 60 19.26 -22.15 -5.01
CA PRO A 60 20.00 -20.94 -5.40
C PRO A 60 20.76 -20.21 -4.26
N LEU A 61 20.77 -20.74 -3.03
CA LEU A 61 21.35 -20.11 -1.84
C LEU A 61 22.87 -19.91 -1.93
N ASN A 62 23.56 -20.71 -2.75
CA ASN A 62 24.99 -20.52 -3.01
C ASN A 62 25.31 -19.20 -3.76
N PHE A 63 24.33 -18.61 -4.46
CA PHE A 63 24.49 -17.31 -5.12
C PHE A 63 24.24 -16.11 -4.19
N LEU A 64 23.75 -16.36 -2.97
CA LEU A 64 23.62 -15.32 -1.94
C LEU A 64 25.00 -15.00 -1.36
N ASN A 65 25.75 -14.20 -2.10
CA ASN A 65 26.95 -13.50 -1.65
C ASN A 65 26.62 -12.09 -1.16
N ASP A 66 27.53 -11.49 -0.40
CA ASP A 66 27.39 -10.12 0.11
C ASP A 66 27.02 -9.10 -0.96
N VAL A 67 27.67 -9.17 -2.13
CA VAL A 67 27.39 -8.26 -3.24
C VAL A 67 25.95 -8.41 -3.75
N VAL A 68 25.46 -9.64 -3.88
CA VAL A 68 24.09 -9.92 -4.30
C VAL A 68 23.10 -9.41 -3.25
N MET A 69 23.39 -9.64 -1.97
CA MET A 69 22.58 -9.13 -0.87
C MET A 69 22.54 -7.60 -0.83
N VAL A 70 23.65 -6.91 -1.09
CA VAL A 70 23.70 -5.44 -1.14
C VAL A 70 22.87 -4.90 -2.30
N ILE A 71 23.05 -5.46 -3.51
CA ILE A 71 22.26 -5.05 -4.68
C ILE A 71 20.78 -5.32 -4.43
N TRP A 72 20.44 -6.50 -3.93
CA TRP A 72 19.05 -6.90 -3.70
C TRP A 72 18.38 -6.07 -2.59
N SER A 73 19.13 -5.73 -1.53
CA SER A 73 18.69 -4.82 -0.48
C SER A 73 18.44 -3.41 -1.02
N SER A 74 19.29 -2.91 -1.91
CA SER A 74 19.08 -1.61 -2.57
C SER A 74 17.79 -1.58 -3.39
N VAL A 75 17.54 -2.62 -4.19
CA VAL A 75 16.27 -2.77 -4.95
C VAL A 75 15.07 -2.81 -4.01
N PHE A 76 15.19 -3.51 -2.87
CA PHE A 76 14.14 -3.57 -1.88
C PHE A 76 13.85 -2.20 -1.24
N VAL A 77 14.89 -1.44 -0.90
CA VAL A 77 14.75 -0.07 -0.36
C VAL A 77 14.02 0.84 -1.36
N CYS A 78 14.41 0.83 -2.64
CA CYS A 78 13.69 1.58 -3.68
C CYS A 78 12.22 1.20 -3.74
N SER A 79 11.92 -0.11 -3.65
CA SER A 79 10.54 -0.61 -3.65
C SER A 79 9.78 -0.13 -2.42
N ALA A 80 10.40 -0.12 -1.24
CA ALA A 80 9.80 0.37 0.00
C ALA A 80 9.49 1.87 -0.06
N ILE A 81 10.38 2.66 -0.68
CA ILE A 81 10.14 4.09 -0.93
C ILE A 81 8.96 4.29 -1.88
N ASP A 82 8.88 3.53 -2.98
CA ASP A 82 7.77 3.63 -3.92
C ASP A 82 6.42 3.30 -3.27
N LEU A 83 6.39 2.28 -2.40
CA LEU A 83 5.22 1.99 -1.57
C LEU A 83 4.87 3.17 -0.66
N PHE A 84 5.86 3.74 0.03
CA PHE A 84 5.65 4.85 0.95
C PHE A 84 5.09 6.09 0.23
N VAL A 85 5.64 6.42 -0.94
CA VAL A 85 5.16 7.51 -1.81
C VAL A 85 3.74 7.22 -2.28
N SER A 86 3.46 6.01 -2.79
CA SER A 86 2.11 5.59 -3.17
C SER A 86 1.13 5.71 -2.01
N PHE A 87 1.52 5.30 -0.80
CA PHE A 87 0.67 5.37 0.38
C PHE A 87 0.39 6.82 0.79
N LYS A 88 1.39 7.69 0.73
CA LYS A 88 1.29 9.12 1.05
C LYS A 88 0.44 9.88 0.03
N ILE A 89 0.67 9.67 -1.27
CA ILE A 89 -0.12 10.29 -2.36
C ILE A 89 -1.59 9.90 -2.25
N LEU A 90 -1.88 8.61 -2.04
CA LEU A 90 -3.26 8.16 -1.85
C LEU A 90 -3.89 8.68 -0.55
N GLY A 91 -3.08 9.01 0.47
CA GLY A 91 -3.54 9.72 1.67
C GLY A 91 -4.00 11.13 1.31
N ASN A 92 -3.13 11.91 0.68
CA ASN A 92 -3.41 13.30 0.31
C ASN A 92 -4.65 13.44 -0.60
N GLU A 93 -4.76 12.65 -1.67
CA GLU A 93 -5.93 12.70 -2.57
C GLU A 93 -7.23 12.31 -1.86
N TRP A 94 -7.15 11.39 -0.90
CA TRP A 94 -8.32 10.96 -0.13
C TRP A 94 -8.72 12.05 0.87
N GLU A 95 -7.76 12.64 1.55
CA GLU A 95 -7.97 13.72 2.51
C GLU A 95 -8.56 14.96 1.83
N GLU A 96 -8.04 15.38 0.67
CA GLU A 96 -8.61 16.51 -0.09
C GLU A 96 -10.05 16.24 -0.51
N ARG A 97 -10.35 15.03 -1.03
CA ARG A 97 -11.72 14.66 -1.41
C ARG A 97 -12.67 14.66 -0.20
N LYS A 98 -12.23 14.13 0.95
CA LYS A 98 -13.05 14.12 2.16
C LYS A 98 -13.28 15.54 2.67
N LEU A 99 -12.24 16.38 2.68
CA LEU A 99 -12.32 17.77 3.11
C LEU A 99 -13.30 18.57 2.23
N LYS A 100 -13.19 18.42 0.90
CA LYS A 100 -14.09 19.06 -0.07
C LYS A 100 -15.54 18.61 0.13
N SER A 101 -15.78 17.31 0.32
CA SER A 101 -17.13 16.78 0.58
C SER A 101 -17.76 17.34 1.86
N ILE A 102 -16.96 17.55 2.92
CA ILE A 102 -17.43 18.10 4.19
C ILE A 102 -17.71 19.60 4.05
N LEU A 103 -16.82 20.34 3.38
CA LEU A 103 -17.00 21.77 3.07
C LEU A 103 -18.27 22.02 2.26
N GLU A 104 -18.51 21.21 1.23
CA GLU A 104 -19.68 21.34 0.36
C GLU A 104 -20.99 20.99 1.09
N LYS A 105 -20.99 19.94 1.92
CA LYS A 105 -22.12 19.60 2.81
C LYS A 105 -22.43 20.76 3.79
N ARG A 106 -21.40 21.43 4.33
CA ARG A 106 -21.58 22.60 5.22
C ARG A 106 -22.07 23.85 4.49
N GLN A 107 -21.53 24.14 3.31
CA GLN A 107 -21.96 25.25 2.45
C GLN A 107 -23.43 25.10 2.01
N LYS A 108 -23.84 23.90 1.57
CA LYS A 108 -25.26 23.64 1.28
C LYS A 108 -26.11 23.87 2.52
N LYS A 109 -25.76 23.31 3.68
CA LYS A 109 -26.55 23.46 4.92
C LYS A 109 -26.74 24.91 5.36
N GLN A 110 -25.79 25.80 5.08
CA GLN A 110 -25.89 27.24 5.40
C GLN A 110 -26.73 28.04 4.40
N LYS A 111 -26.91 27.57 3.17
CA LYS A 111 -27.72 28.27 2.15
C LYS A 111 -29.24 28.04 2.32
N TRP A 112 -29.62 27.07 3.16
CA TRP A 112 -31.02 26.72 3.46
C TRP A 112 -31.48 27.20 4.86
N VAL A 113 -30.67 28.03 5.53
CA VAL A 113 -31.04 28.81 6.73
C VAL A 113 -31.14 30.26 6.32
#